data_AF-A0AB39UFL0-F1
#
_entry.id   AF-A0AB39UFL0-F1
#
_cell.length_a   1.000
_cell.length_b   1.000
_cell.length_c   1.000
_cell.angle_alpha   90.00
_cell.angle_beta   90.00
_cell.angle_gamma   90.00
#
_symmetry.space_group_name_H-M   'P 1'
#
loop_
_entity.id
_entity.type
_entity.pdbx_description
1 polymer ?
#
loop_
_entity_poly.entity_id
_entity_poly.type
_entity_poly.pdbx_seq_one_letter_code
_entity_poly.pdbx_strand_id
1 'polypeptide(L)'
;MTGHESHEYSFSEALEVVSCSESTLRRKLNENGSKLGATKLKKGWRIPVETLEALGVLKTVTGQTTERMTGHDRTETSQEITRLRIENATLRAENEGLRQLLSEREKVVALLEQSPRHESFWSRFTHRNERKTE
;
A
#
# COMPACT_ATOMS: atom_id res chain seq x y z
N MET A 1 39.16 -4.00 -14.67
CA MET A 1 38.10 -4.77 -15.34
C MET A 1 37.11 -5.18 -14.27
N THR A 2 36.01 -4.46 -14.12
CA THR A 2 34.95 -4.80 -13.15
C THR A 2 33.98 -5.74 -13.86
N GLY A 3 34.17 -7.05 -13.66
CA GLY A 3 33.16 -8.03 -14.02
C GLY A 3 31.95 -7.80 -13.14
N HIS A 4 30.97 -7.05 -13.66
CA HIS A 4 29.63 -7.07 -13.08
C HIS A 4 29.13 -8.50 -13.26
N GLU A 5 29.07 -9.26 -12.17
CA GLU A 5 28.30 -10.49 -12.11
C GLU A 5 26.83 -10.10 -12.32
N SER A 6 26.41 -10.01 -13.59
CA SER A 6 25.00 -9.87 -13.95
C SER A 6 24.29 -11.08 -13.39
N HIS A 7 23.54 -10.89 -12.31
CA HIS A 7 22.77 -11.95 -11.68
C HIS A 7 21.67 -12.37 -12.66
N GLU A 8 21.79 -13.56 -13.23
CA GLU A 8 20.84 -14.08 -14.21
C GLU A 8 19.94 -15.11 -13.52
N TYR A 9 18.63 -14.94 -13.66
CA TYR A 9 17.63 -15.88 -13.18
C TYR A 9 17.28 -16.92 -14.24
N SER A 10 17.14 -18.17 -13.83
CA SER A 10 16.37 -19.15 -14.58
C SER A 10 14.87 -18.81 -14.56
N PHE A 11 14.10 -19.41 -15.45
CA PHE A 11 12.65 -19.21 -15.48
C PHE A 11 11.99 -19.58 -14.13
N SER A 12 12.43 -20.65 -13.47
CA SER A 12 11.91 -21.08 -12.18
C SER A 12 12.26 -20.09 -11.05
N GLU A 13 13.50 -19.62 -11.00
CA GLU A 13 13.92 -18.63 -9.99
C GLU A 13 13.20 -17.29 -10.18
N ALA A 14 12.98 -16.88 -11.45
CA ALA A 14 12.23 -15.68 -11.75
C ALA A 14 10.79 -15.74 -11.17
N LEU A 15 10.12 -16.90 -11.18
CA LEU A 15 8.77 -17.06 -10.61
C LEU A 15 8.70 -16.79 -9.11
N GLU A 16 9.80 -17.01 -8.38
CA GLU A 16 9.84 -16.75 -6.93
C GLU A 16 9.92 -15.25 -6.62
N VAL A 17 10.53 -14.46 -7.51
CA VAL A 17 10.77 -13.02 -7.32
C VAL A 17 9.78 -12.13 -8.06
N VAL A 18 9.02 -12.65 -9.03
CA VAL A 18 8.01 -11.87 -9.76
C VAL A 18 6.64 -11.88 -9.10
N SER A 19 5.87 -10.81 -9.27
CA SER A 19 4.51 -10.64 -8.76
C SER A 19 3.43 -11.24 -9.67
N CYS A 20 3.79 -11.64 -10.90
CA CYS A 20 2.83 -12.10 -11.90
C CYS A 20 2.77 -13.63 -12.00
N SER A 21 1.70 -14.15 -12.61
CA SER A 21 1.54 -15.58 -12.87
C SER A 21 2.57 -16.10 -13.87
N GLU A 22 2.84 -17.40 -13.82
CA GLU A 22 3.76 -18.07 -14.76
C GLU A 22 3.40 -17.81 -16.23
N SER A 23 2.11 -17.91 -16.56
CA SER A 23 1.62 -17.67 -17.92
C SER A 23 1.91 -16.24 -18.38
N THR A 24 1.73 -15.27 -17.49
CA THR A 24 2.03 -13.85 -17.75
C THR A 24 3.51 -13.61 -17.98
N LEU A 25 4.36 -14.16 -17.10
CA LEU A 25 5.81 -14.05 -17.24
C LEU A 25 6.28 -14.65 -18.57
N ARG A 26 5.80 -15.86 -18.89
CA ARG A 26 6.13 -16.57 -20.14
C ARG A 26 5.71 -15.75 -21.37
N ARG A 27 4.51 -15.17 -21.36
CA ARG A 27 4.01 -14.32 -22.43
C ARG A 27 4.89 -13.08 -22.60
N LYS A 28 5.17 -12.34 -21.53
CA LYS A 28 6.02 -11.14 -21.54
C LYS A 28 7.44 -11.42 -22.05
N LEU A 29 8.04 -12.54 -21.65
CA LEU A 29 9.36 -12.95 -22.13
C LEU A 29 9.34 -13.31 -23.62
N ASN A 30 8.29 -13.96 -24.12
CA ASN A 30 8.16 -14.24 -25.55
C ASN A 30 7.94 -12.96 -26.37
N GLU A 31 7.20 -11.98 -25.85
CA GLU A 31 6.91 -10.71 -26.55
C GLU A 31 8.14 -9.78 -26.58
N ASN A 32 8.79 -9.58 -25.44
CA ASN A 32 9.82 -8.53 -25.28
C ASN A 32 11.12 -9.03 -24.63
N GLY A 33 11.18 -10.26 -24.13
CA GLY A 33 12.34 -10.77 -23.37
C GLY A 33 13.66 -10.67 -24.14
N SER A 34 13.70 -11.12 -25.39
CA SER A 34 14.93 -11.08 -26.21
C SER A 34 15.42 -9.65 -26.48
N LYS A 35 14.51 -8.68 -26.59
CA LYS A 35 14.86 -7.26 -26.79
C LYS A 35 15.45 -6.64 -25.52
N LEU A 36 15.08 -7.18 -24.36
CA LEU A 36 15.47 -6.70 -23.04
C LEU A 36 16.67 -7.47 -22.47
N GLY A 37 17.27 -8.39 -23.23
CA GLY A 37 18.47 -9.13 -22.84
C GLY A 37 18.22 -10.56 -22.32
N ALA A 38 16.97 -11.01 -22.22
CA ALA A 38 16.70 -12.40 -21.85
C ALA A 38 17.04 -13.36 -22.99
N THR A 39 17.75 -14.44 -22.66
CA THR A 39 18.18 -15.44 -23.62
C THR A 39 17.32 -16.71 -23.49
N LYS A 40 16.70 -17.12 -24.59
CA LYS A 40 15.94 -18.36 -24.67
C LYS A 40 16.89 -19.54 -24.96
N LEU A 41 16.99 -20.46 -24.01
CA LEU A 41 17.80 -21.68 -24.12
C LEU A 41 16.93 -22.88 -24.54
N LYS A 42 17.56 -23.98 -24.96
CA LYS A 42 16.85 -25.23 -25.30
C LYS A 42 15.98 -25.77 -24.16
N LYS A 43 16.37 -25.49 -22.91
CA LYS A 43 15.69 -25.95 -21.68
C LYS A 43 15.22 -24.80 -20.78
N GLY A 44 14.80 -23.66 -21.35
CA GLY A 44 14.16 -22.59 -20.57
C GLY A 44 14.69 -21.21 -20.90
N TRP A 45 14.71 -20.33 -19.90
CA TRP A 45 15.13 -18.94 -20.02
C TRP A 45 16.27 -18.64 -19.07
N ARG A 46 17.14 -17.75 -19.53
CA ARG A 46 18.15 -17.05 -18.74
C ARG A 46 17.78 -15.58 -18.81
N ILE A 47 17.45 -15.00 -17.66
CA ILE A 47 16.76 -13.72 -17.55
C ILE A 47 17.61 -12.81 -16.66
N PRO A 48 18.29 -11.81 -17.23
CA PRO A 48 18.95 -10.78 -16.43
C PRO A 48 17.95 -10.07 -15.52
N VAL A 49 18.38 -9.63 -14.33
CA VAL A 49 17.53 -8.87 -13.40
C VAL A 49 16.95 -7.64 -14.10
N GLU A 50 17.75 -6.97 -14.92
CA GLU A 50 17.39 -5.76 -15.67
C GLU A 50 16.22 -6.04 -16.62
N THR A 51 16.11 -7.26 -17.17
CA THR A 51 14.97 -7.66 -17.99
C THR A 51 13.69 -7.76 -17.15
N LEU A 52 13.76 -8.32 -15.94
CA LEU A 52 12.59 -8.41 -15.05
C LEU A 52 12.14 -7.04 -14.53
N GLU A 53 13.10 -6.15 -14.26
CA GLU A 53 12.86 -4.74 -13.94
C GLU A 53 12.14 -4.04 -15.10
N ALA A 54 12.68 -4.12 -16.32
CA ALA A 54 12.10 -3.49 -17.51
C ALA A 54 10.71 -4.05 -17.88
N LEU A 55 10.45 -5.32 -17.56
CA LEU A 55 9.12 -5.92 -17.73
C LEU A 55 8.11 -5.48 -16.66
N GLY A 56 8.56 -4.81 -15.60
CA GLY A 56 7.74 -4.34 -14.48
C GLY A 56 7.05 -5.49 -13.76
N VAL A 57 7.73 -6.64 -13.62
CA VAL A 57 7.15 -7.86 -13.04
C VAL A 57 7.72 -8.21 -11.67
N LEU A 58 8.75 -7.54 -11.20
CA LEU A 58 9.33 -7.82 -9.88
C LEU A 58 8.31 -7.55 -8.75
N LYS A 59 8.37 -8.35 -7.69
CA LYS A 59 7.65 -8.07 -6.44
C LYS A 59 8.23 -6.78 -5.85
N THR A 60 7.49 -5.70 -5.96
CA THR A 60 7.83 -4.47 -5.24
C THR A 60 7.51 -4.70 -3.77
N VAL A 61 8.55 -4.82 -2.95
CA VAL A 61 8.41 -4.54 -1.52
C VAL A 61 8.06 -3.06 -1.48
N THR A 62 6.83 -2.75 -1.06
CA THR A 62 6.27 -1.40 -0.91
C THR A 62 7.32 -0.44 -0.35
N GLY A 63 7.95 0.39 -1.20
CA GLY A 63 8.83 1.45 -0.70
C GLY A 63 9.89 2.05 -1.62
N GLN A 64 10.44 1.36 -2.62
CA GLN A 64 11.58 1.93 -3.38
C GLN A 64 11.51 1.65 -4.89
N THR A 65 10.83 2.54 -5.60
CA THR A 65 11.02 2.70 -7.05
C THR A 65 12.30 3.49 -7.26
N THR A 66 13.38 2.84 -7.66
CA THR A 66 14.63 3.51 -8.07
C THR A 66 14.62 3.64 -9.59
N GLU A 67 13.79 4.53 -10.12
CA GLU A 67 13.88 4.92 -11.52
C GLU A 67 15.09 5.86 -11.68
N ARG A 68 15.97 5.51 -12.63
CA ARG A 68 17.10 6.35 -13.05
C ARG A 68 16.57 7.63 -13.68
N MET A 69 16.36 8.65 -12.85
CA MET A 69 15.87 9.96 -13.30
C MET A 69 16.97 10.75 -13.99
N THR A 70 16.68 11.21 -15.20
CA THR A 70 17.51 12.19 -15.91
C THR A 70 17.37 13.58 -15.28
N GLY A 71 18.29 14.51 -15.56
CA GLY A 71 18.45 15.76 -14.78
C GLY A 71 17.21 16.68 -14.69
N HIS A 72 16.24 16.56 -15.59
CA HIS A 72 15.00 17.35 -15.59
C HIS A 72 13.92 16.76 -14.66
N ASP A 73 13.78 15.43 -14.67
CA ASP A 73 12.94 14.65 -13.76
C ASP A 73 13.29 14.86 -12.28
N ARG A 74 14.57 15.12 -12.00
CA ARG A 74 15.08 15.32 -10.63
C ARG A 74 14.56 16.61 -9.98
N THR A 75 14.28 17.65 -10.76
CA THR A 75 13.71 18.90 -10.25
C THR A 75 12.21 18.79 -10.02
N GLU A 76 11.48 18.14 -10.93
CA GLU A 76 10.04 17.92 -10.79
C GLU A 76 9.73 16.99 -9.61
N THR A 77 10.53 15.93 -9.43
CA THR A 77 10.40 15.07 -8.24
C THR A 77 10.80 15.74 -6.95
N SER A 78 11.79 16.65 -6.95
CA SER A 78 12.09 17.41 -5.73
C SER A 78 10.91 18.30 -5.31
N GLN A 79 10.18 18.86 -6.26
CA GLN A 79 8.97 19.64 -5.98
C GLN A 79 7.82 18.75 -5.53
N GLU A 80 7.59 17.63 -6.20
CA GLU A 80 6.53 16.67 -5.84
C GLU A 80 6.81 16.01 -4.48
N ILE A 81 8.06 15.66 -4.16
CA ILE A 81 8.45 15.17 -2.83
C ILE A 81 8.16 16.22 -1.76
N THR A 82 8.42 17.50 -2.04
CA THR A 82 8.14 18.58 -1.09
C THR A 82 6.63 18.74 -0.86
N ARG A 83 5.84 18.70 -1.94
CA ARG A 83 4.38 18.72 -1.88
C ARG A 83 3.84 17.53 -1.08
N LEU A 84 4.27 16.32 -1.40
CA LEU A 84 3.85 15.10 -0.71
C LEU A 84 4.25 15.11 0.76
N ARG A 85 5.40 15.69 1.11
CA ARG A 85 5.81 15.87 2.52
C ARG A 85 4.88 16.82 3.28
N ILE A 86 4.47 17.92 2.65
CA ILE A 86 3.51 18.85 3.25
C ILE A 86 2.16 18.16 3.44
N GLU A 87 1.65 17.48 2.40
CA GLU A 87 0.39 16.75 2.48
C GLU A 87 0.42 15.65 3.54
N ASN A 88 1.51 14.88 3.63
CA ASN A 88 1.65 13.84 4.65
C ASN A 88 1.70 14.44 6.07
N ALA A 89 2.34 15.60 6.25
CA ALA A 89 2.37 16.30 7.54
C ALA A 89 0.96 16.75 7.95
N THR A 90 0.18 17.31 7.02
CA THR A 90 -1.21 17.70 7.25
C THR A 90 -2.08 16.51 7.60
N LEU A 91 -2.01 15.43 6.82
CA LEU A 91 -2.77 14.20 7.06
C LEU A 91 -2.43 13.55 8.40
N ARG A 92 -1.17 13.65 8.87
CA ARG A 92 -0.79 13.17 10.20
C ARG A 92 -1.40 14.03 11.31
N ALA A 93 -1.40 15.35 11.14
CA ALA A 93 -2.01 16.26 12.10
C ALA A 93 -3.53 16.03 12.21
N GLU A 94 -4.20 15.84 11.08
CA GLU A 94 -5.64 15.50 11.06
C GLU A 94 -5.92 14.15 11.71
N ASN A 95 -5.14 13.11 11.40
CA ASN A 95 -5.29 11.80 12.03
C ASN A 95 -5.07 11.87 13.55
N GLU A 96 -4.09 12.64 14.01
CA GLU A 96 -3.85 12.83 15.44
C GLU A 96 -5.05 13.53 16.11
N GLY A 97 -5.58 14.58 15.49
CA GLY A 97 -6.79 15.26 15.98
C GLY A 97 -8.02 14.34 16.03
N LEU A 98 -8.23 13.52 15.00
CA LEU A 98 -9.32 12.53 14.99
C LEU A 98 -9.15 11.47 16.07
N ARG A 99 -7.92 11.00 16.32
CA ARG A 99 -7.64 10.06 17.41
C ARG A 99 -7.92 10.67 18.79
N GLN A 100 -7.58 11.94 18.99
CA GLN A 100 -7.92 12.65 20.22
C GLN A 100 -9.43 12.76 20.43
N LEU A 101 -10.18 13.14 19.39
CA LEU A 101 -11.64 13.21 19.44
C LEU A 101 -12.28 11.84 19.71
N LEU A 102 -11.76 10.77 19.11
CA LEU A 102 -12.22 9.41 19.41
C LEU A 102 -11.95 9.03 20.87
N SER A 103 -10.75 9.33 21.38
CA SER A 103 -10.41 9.07 22.79
C SER A 103 -11.30 9.86 23.76
N GLU A 104 -11.62 11.12 23.45
CA GLU A 104 -12.56 11.91 24.25
C GLU A 104 -13.98 11.33 24.21
N ARG A 105 -14.45 10.89 23.05
CA ARG A 105 -15.75 10.22 22.92
C ARG A 105 -15.80 8.91 23.69
N GLU A 106 -14.76 8.09 23.61
CA GLU A 106 -14.64 6.84 24.37
C GLU A 106 -14.68 7.10 25.88
N LYS A 107 -14.01 8.16 26.37
CA LYS A 107 -14.10 8.57 27.78
C LYS A 107 -15.51 8.98 28.17
N VAL A 108 -16.21 9.75 27.34
CA VAL A 108 -17.60 10.16 27.60
C VAL A 108 -18.52 8.94 27.62
N VAL A 109 -18.37 8.01 26.67
CA VAL A 109 -19.13 6.76 26.64
C VAL A 109 -18.88 5.94 27.90
N ALA A 110 -17.62 5.75 28.30
CA ALA A 110 -17.28 5.02 29.52
C ALA A 110 -17.88 5.67 30.78
N LEU A 111 -17.91 7.00 30.86
CA LEU A 111 -18.57 7.72 31.97
C LEU A 111 -20.09 7.55 31.97
N LEU A 112 -20.72 7.50 30.79
CA LEU A 112 -22.16 7.25 30.65
C LEU A 112 -22.52 5.80 30.99
N GLU A 113 -21.69 4.83 30.59
CA GLU A 113 -21.86 3.41 30.89
C GLU A 113 -21.66 3.10 32.38
N GLN A 114 -20.76 3.81 33.06
CA GLN A 114 -20.51 3.66 34.50
C GLN A 114 -21.54 4.38 35.38
N SER A 115 -22.43 5.21 34.83
CA SER A 115 -23.45 5.93 35.58
C SER A 115 -24.63 5.00 35.94
N PRO A 116 -24.85 4.63 37.23
CA PRO A 116 -25.92 3.71 37.63
C PRO A 116 -27.31 4.38 37.64
N ARG A 117 -27.47 5.58 37.06
CA ARG A 117 -28.65 6.44 37.24
C ARG A 117 -29.24 7.02 35.96
N HIS A 118 -29.21 6.27 34.87
CA HIS A 118 -30.11 6.56 33.75
C HIS A 118 -31.25 5.54 33.70
N GLU A 119 -32.00 5.42 34.80
CA GLU A 119 -33.43 5.16 34.65
C GLU A 119 -33.96 6.23 33.71
N SER A 120 -34.34 5.76 32.54
CA SER A 120 -34.61 6.55 31.36
C SER A 120 -35.63 7.63 31.68
N PHE A 121 -35.22 8.89 31.50
CA PHE A 121 -36.15 10.02 31.41
C PHE A 121 -37.33 9.69 30.48
N TRP A 122 -37.05 8.94 29.40
CA TRP A 122 -38.03 8.37 28.48
C TRP A 122 -38.89 7.24 29.05
N SER A 123 -38.40 6.43 29.98
CA SER A 123 -39.18 5.40 30.69
C SER A 123 -40.13 6.02 31.71
N ARG A 124 -39.76 7.14 32.36
CA ARG A 124 -40.71 7.89 33.21
C ARG A 124 -41.77 8.62 32.41
N PHE A 125 -41.44 9.13 31.22
CA PHE A 125 -42.40 9.84 30.38
C PHE A 125 -43.44 8.90 29.75
N THR A 126 -43.02 7.69 29.36
CA THR A 126 -43.91 6.66 28.78
C THR A 126 -44.85 6.04 29.83
N HIS A 127 -44.37 5.74 31.04
CA HIS A 127 -45.23 5.20 32.11
C HIS A 127 -46.24 6.21 32.69
N ARG A 128 -46.03 7.51 32.53
CA ARG A 128 -46.99 8.54 33.03
C ARG A 128 -48.20 8.71 32.12
N ASN A 129 -48.07 8.39 30.83
CA ASN A 129 -49.19 8.49 29.88
C ASN A 129 -50.13 7.27 29.94
N GLU A 130 -49.64 6.09 30.31
CA GLU A 130 -50.48 4.89 30.42
C GLU A 130 -51.44 4.93 31.63
N ARG A 131 -51.09 5.66 32.70
CA ARG A 131 -51.92 5.76 33.92
C ARG A 131 -53.04 6.81 33.86
N LYS A 132 -53.24 7.47 32.72
CA LYS A 132 -54.30 8.48 32.53
C LYS A 132 -55.41 8.03 31.57
N THR A 133 -55.36 6.78 31.12
CA THR A 133 -56.30 6.21 30.16
C THR A 133 -57.15 5.05 30.72
N GLU A 134 -57.23 4.92 32.04
CA GLU A 134 -58.24 4.09 32.73
C GLU A 134 -59.17 4.95 33.59
#